data_AF-A0A9X3IX32-F1
#
_entry.id   AF-A0A9X3IX32-F1
#
_cell.length_a   1.000
_cell.length_b   1.000
_cell.length_c   1.000
_cell.angle_alpha   90.00
_cell.angle_beta   90.00
_cell.angle_gamma   90.00
#
_symmetry.space_group_name_H-M   'P 1'
#
loop_
_entity.id
_entity.type
_entity.pdbx_description
1 polymer ?
#
loop_
_entity_poly.entity_id
_entity_poly.type
_entity_poly.pdbx_seq_one_letter_code
_entity_poly.pdbx_strand_id
1 'polypeptide(L)'
;MWDCRLVAAVVPLAEWLHARGVTEVQYFSALRRGKIVQQKPKSQHNLGLALDLYAVRRGSDAAATVEDHYPRRTLRRCPGPGERGPGASPSAGAPASELLLGLVCVATEGGLVHTLLTPDHDRAHANHLHLDLKAGQSSPADPFVSFHGT
;
A
#
# COMPACT_ATOMS: atom_id res chain seq x y z
N MET A 1 13.39 5.22 -10.19
CA MET A 1 13.16 3.99 -10.96
C MET A 1 12.66 2.94 -9.99
N TRP A 2 11.50 2.35 -10.27
CA TRP A 2 10.91 1.30 -9.43
C TRP A 2 11.56 -0.04 -9.78
N ASP A 3 11.75 -0.91 -8.80
CA ASP A 3 12.07 -2.31 -9.09
C ASP A 3 10.84 -2.99 -9.72
N CYS A 4 11.06 -3.88 -10.70
CA CYS A 4 9.95 -4.56 -11.39
C CYS A 4 9.08 -5.38 -10.43
N ARG A 5 9.65 -5.90 -9.34
CA ARG A 5 8.89 -6.60 -8.29
C ARG A 5 7.93 -5.68 -7.58
N LEU A 6 8.36 -4.45 -7.27
CA LEU A 6 7.46 -3.44 -6.70
C LEU A 6 6.34 -3.11 -7.67
N VAL A 7 6.65 -2.95 -8.96
CA VAL A 7 5.63 -2.72 -10.00
C VAL A 7 4.62 -3.87 -10.02
N ALA A 8 5.07 -5.12 -10.05
CA ALA A 8 4.21 -6.29 -10.04
C ALA A 8 3.32 -6.36 -8.78
N ALA A 9 3.88 -6.07 -7.61
CA ALA A 9 3.12 -6.03 -6.34
C ALA A 9 2.05 -4.93 -6.31
N VAL A 10 2.27 -3.82 -7.02
CA VAL A 10 1.33 -2.68 -7.06
C VAL A 10 0.17 -2.93 -8.03
N VAL A 11 0.32 -3.79 -9.04
CA VAL A 11 -0.74 -4.04 -10.04
C VAL A 11 -2.07 -4.51 -9.40
N PRO A 12 -2.11 -5.53 -8.52
CA PRO A 12 -3.36 -5.95 -7.88
C PRO A 12 -3.99 -4.85 -7.01
N LEU A 13 -3.17 -4.00 -6.37
CA LEU A 13 -3.65 -2.84 -5.62
C LEU A 13 -4.25 -1.79 -6.56
N ALA A 14 -3.61 -1.53 -7.70
CA ALA A 14 -4.09 -0.59 -8.71
C ALA A 14 -5.43 -1.05 -9.30
N GLU A 15 -5.57 -2.35 -9.62
CA GLU A 15 -6.83 -2.94 -10.08
C GLU A 15 -7.93 -2.80 -9.01
N TRP A 16 -7.61 -3.10 -7.75
CA TRP A 16 -8.55 -2.96 -6.63
C TRP A 16 -9.00 -1.51 -6.43
N LEU A 17 -8.08 -0.54 -6.53
CA LEU A 17 -8.37 0.89 -6.43
C LEU A 17 -9.21 1.37 -7.61
N HIS A 18 -8.86 0.94 -8.83
CA HIS A 18 -9.57 1.30 -10.05
C HIS A 18 -11.02 0.81 -10.03
N ALA A 19 -11.26 -0.43 -9.59
CA ALA A 19 -12.60 -0.99 -9.40
C ALA A 19 -13.45 -0.19 -8.39
N ARG A 20 -12.83 0.67 -7.58
CA ARG A 20 -13.48 1.56 -6.60
C ARG A 20 -13.51 3.02 -7.03
N GLY A 21 -13.29 3.27 -8.31
CA GLY A 21 -13.39 4.60 -8.93
C GLY A 21 -12.18 5.50 -8.72
N VAL A 22 -11.05 4.96 -8.24
CA VAL A 22 -9.80 5.73 -8.19
C VAL A 22 -9.23 5.86 -9.59
N THR A 23 -8.93 7.10 -9.97
CA THR A 23 -8.37 7.45 -11.28
C THR A 23 -6.90 7.85 -11.20
N GLU A 24 -6.42 8.21 -10.01
CA GLU A 24 -5.02 8.55 -9.79
C GLU A 24 -4.60 8.22 -8.35
N VAL A 25 -3.35 7.75 -8.21
CA VAL A 25 -2.66 7.59 -6.93
C VAL A 25 -1.42 8.46 -6.97
N GLN A 26 -1.24 9.30 -5.96
CA GLN A 26 -0.05 10.12 -5.77
C GLN A 26 0.85 9.45 -4.75
N TYR A 27 2.16 9.50 -4.98
CA TYR A 27 3.16 8.92 -4.09
C TYR A 27 4.34 9.89 -3.93
N PHE A 28 4.98 9.89 -2.76
CA PHE A 28 6.14 10.76 -2.52
C PHE A 28 7.41 10.24 -3.19
N SER A 29 7.71 8.96 -2.99
CA SER A 29 8.92 8.34 -3.50
C SER A 29 8.78 6.83 -3.57
N ALA A 30 9.50 6.24 -4.52
CA ALA A 30 9.78 4.79 -4.55
C ALA A 30 11.28 4.46 -4.51
N LEU A 31 12.14 5.42 -4.87
CA LEU A 31 13.59 5.27 -4.86
C LEU A 31 14.22 6.48 -4.17
N ARG A 32 14.93 6.25 -3.07
CA ARG A 32 15.72 7.27 -2.37
C ARG A 32 17.18 6.87 -2.39
N ARG A 33 18.01 7.59 -3.15
CA ARG A 33 19.46 7.38 -3.15
C ARG A 33 20.07 8.09 -1.94
N GLY A 34 20.00 7.44 -0.77
CA GLY A 34 20.56 7.94 0.48
C GLY A 34 21.92 7.32 0.84
N LYS A 35 22.63 7.92 1.81
CA LYS A 35 23.82 7.29 2.41
C LYS A 35 23.40 5.96 3.06
N ILE A 36 24.01 4.86 2.61
CA ILE A 36 23.91 3.58 3.30
C ILE A 36 24.64 3.75 4.64
N VAL A 37 23.88 3.78 5.74
CA VAL A 37 24.46 3.79 7.08
C VAL A 37 24.79 2.35 7.45
N GLN A 38 26.07 2.02 7.60
CA GLN A 38 26.55 0.63 7.81
C GLN A 38 25.85 -0.11 8.97
N GLN A 39 25.36 0.62 9.99
CA GLN A 39 24.73 0.04 11.18
C GLN A 39 23.19 0.11 11.19
N LYS A 40 22.56 0.55 10.10
CA LYS A 40 21.09 0.52 9.99
C LYS A 40 20.66 -0.48 8.91
N PRO A 41 19.54 -1.19 9.11
CA PRO A 41 18.90 -1.93 8.03
C PRO A 41 18.75 -1.03 6.81
N LYS A 42 19.10 -1.54 5.62
CA LYS A 42 18.93 -0.79 4.38
C LYS A 42 17.43 -0.54 4.19
N SER A 43 17.05 0.72 4.01
CA SER A 43 15.68 1.06 3.63
C SER A 43 15.37 0.43 2.27
N GLN A 44 14.18 -0.14 2.14
CA GLN A 44 13.70 -0.71 0.87
C GLN A 44 13.52 0.37 -0.22
N HIS A 45 13.34 1.64 0.18
CA HIS A 45 13.45 2.79 -0.73
C HIS A 45 14.82 2.89 -1.40
N ASN A 46 15.91 2.43 -0.79
CA ASN A 46 17.24 2.47 -1.41
C ASN A 46 17.39 1.44 -2.54
N LEU A 47 16.48 0.46 -2.59
CA LEU A 47 16.48 -0.63 -3.56
C LEU A 47 15.37 -0.48 -4.60
N GLY A 48 14.54 0.57 -4.52
CA GLY A 48 13.36 0.70 -5.38
C GLY A 48 12.24 -0.29 -5.04
N LEU A 49 12.26 -0.84 -3.83
CA LEU A 49 11.34 -1.89 -3.33
C LEU A 49 10.31 -1.36 -2.31
N ALA A 50 10.19 -0.04 -2.19
CA ALA A 50 9.18 0.59 -1.34
C ALA A 50 8.45 1.69 -2.11
N LEU A 51 7.27 2.05 -1.61
CA LEU A 51 6.43 3.13 -2.12
C LEU A 51 5.77 3.85 -0.93
N ASP A 52 5.81 5.18 -0.94
CA ASP A 52 5.06 6.00 0.03
C ASP A 52 3.84 6.60 -0.67
N LEU A 53 2.67 5.97 -0.49
CA LEU A 53 1.40 6.43 -1.05
C LEU A 53 0.91 7.64 -0.27
N TYR A 54 0.75 8.76 -0.96
CA TYR A 54 0.40 10.06 -0.38
C TYR A 54 -1.09 10.38 -0.48
N ALA A 55 -1.70 10.17 -1.64
CA ALA A 55 -3.10 10.54 -1.88
C ALA A 55 -3.75 9.66 -2.95
N VAL A 56 -5.08 9.62 -2.93
CA VAL A 56 -5.92 9.00 -3.96
C VAL A 56 -6.89 10.02 -4.52
N ARG A 57 -7.14 10.00 -5.83
CA ARG A 57 -8.10 10.89 -6.50
C ARG A 57 -9.13 10.08 -7.27
N ARG A 58 -10.37 10.55 -7.26
CA ARG A 58 -11.48 10.02 -8.06
C ARG A 58 -11.96 11.10 -9.03
N GLY A 59 -12.08 10.76 -10.31
CA GLY A 59 -12.59 11.69 -11.32
C GLY A 59 -11.88 13.05 -11.28
N SER A 60 -12.65 14.13 -11.32
CA SER A 60 -12.16 15.51 -11.23
C SER A 60 -12.07 16.06 -9.80
N ASP A 61 -12.29 15.23 -8.78
CA ASP A 61 -12.28 15.68 -7.39
C ASP A 61 -10.87 16.07 -6.93
N ALA A 62 -10.80 16.83 -5.84
CA ALA A 62 -9.55 17.03 -5.13
C ALA A 62 -8.97 15.70 -4.65
N ALA A 63 -7.65 15.57 -4.65
CA ALA A 63 -6.99 14.38 -4.13
C ALA A 63 -7.23 14.26 -2.61
N ALA A 64 -7.71 13.10 -2.18
CA ALA A 64 -7.84 12.76 -0.76
C ALA A 64 -6.48 12.31 -0.23
N THR A 65 -5.82 13.18 0.53
CA THR A 65 -4.53 12.91 1.17
C THR A 65 -4.70 11.89 2.30
N VAL A 66 -3.68 11.05 2.50
CA VAL A 66 -3.64 10.12 3.64
C VAL A 66 -3.64 10.88 4.96
N GLU A 67 -2.94 12.02 5.03
CA GLU A 67 -2.86 12.85 6.24
C GLU A 67 -4.24 13.29 6.75
N ASP A 68 -5.11 13.75 5.85
CA ASP A 68 -6.41 14.32 6.21
C ASP A 68 -7.53 13.27 6.27
N HIS A 69 -7.39 12.16 5.53
CA HIS A 69 -8.49 11.21 5.33
C HIS A 69 -8.28 9.83 5.98
N TYR A 70 -7.06 9.48 6.43
CA TYR A 70 -6.85 8.21 7.10
C TYR A 70 -7.40 8.23 8.54
N PRO A 71 -8.38 7.37 8.88
CA PRO A 71 -8.99 7.36 10.21
C PRO A 71 -8.08 6.62 11.21
N ARG A 72 -7.14 7.36 11.79
CA ARG A 72 -6.18 6.86 12.79
C ARG A 72 -6.85 6.09 13.92
N ARG A 73 -6.16 5.06 14.42
CA ARG A 73 -6.54 4.21 15.55
C ARG A 73 -7.88 3.48 15.39
N THR A 74 -8.38 3.41 14.15
CA THR A 74 -9.68 2.79 13.85
C THR A 74 -9.55 1.32 13.46
N LEU A 75 -8.52 0.98 12.68
CA LEU A 75 -8.28 -0.38 12.22
C LEU A 75 -7.49 -1.18 13.27
N ARG A 76 -8.17 -2.09 13.96
CA ARG A 76 -7.56 -2.99 14.96
C ARG A 76 -7.12 -4.33 14.38
N ARG A 77 -7.90 -4.84 13.42
CA ARG A 77 -7.65 -6.04 12.63
C ARG A 77 -8.39 -5.89 11.31
N CYS A 78 -7.97 -6.64 10.30
CA CYS A 78 -8.75 -6.74 9.08
C CYS A 78 -9.98 -7.65 9.29
N PRO A 79 -11.15 -7.24 8.78
CA PRO A 79 -12.36 -8.05 8.87
C PRO A 79 -12.25 -9.27 7.95
N GLY A 80 -12.88 -10.37 8.37
CA GLY A 80 -12.97 -11.58 7.55
C GLY A 80 -13.89 -11.41 6.32
N PRO A 81 -13.92 -12.38 5.41
CA PRO A 81 -14.81 -12.35 4.25
C PRO A 81 -16.29 -12.16 4.66
N GLY A 82 -16.93 -11.11 4.14
CA GLY A 82 -18.33 -10.77 4.44
C GLY A 82 -18.57 -10.07 5.79
N GLU A 83 -17.55 -9.92 6.63
CA GLU A 83 -17.64 -9.12 7.84
C GLU A 83 -17.71 -7.62 7.49
N ARG A 84 -18.50 -6.87 8.27
CA ARG A 84 -18.59 -5.41 8.18
C ARG A 84 -17.66 -4.77 9.20
N GLY A 85 -17.22 -3.54 8.92
CA GLY A 85 -16.46 -2.73 9.85
C GLY A 85 -15.25 -2.04 9.21
N PRO A 86 -14.42 -1.36 10.00
CA PRO A 86 -13.17 -0.76 9.55
C PRO A 86 -12.31 -1.75 8.77
N GLY A 87 -11.89 -1.39 7.55
CA GLY A 87 -11.10 -2.25 6.68
C GLY A 87 -11.90 -3.23 5.83
N ALA A 88 -13.23 -3.27 5.97
CA ALA A 88 -14.08 -4.04 5.06
C ALA A 88 -13.94 -3.49 3.65
N SER A 89 -13.96 -4.38 2.66
CA SER A 89 -13.87 -4.01 1.25
C SER A 89 -14.99 -3.02 0.89
N PRO A 90 -14.68 -1.75 0.61
CA PRO A 90 -15.70 -0.75 0.37
C PRO A 90 -16.25 -0.86 -1.05
N SER A 91 -17.49 -0.38 -1.23
CA SER A 91 -18.09 -0.21 -2.56
C SER A 91 -17.43 0.92 -3.34
N ALA A 92 -17.67 0.96 -4.66
CA ALA A 92 -17.29 2.11 -5.47
C ALA A 92 -17.97 3.38 -4.94
N GLY A 93 -17.21 4.48 -4.85
CA GLY A 93 -17.70 5.76 -4.33
C GLY A 93 -17.77 5.89 -2.80
N ALA A 94 -17.42 4.84 -2.04
CA ALA A 94 -17.34 4.94 -0.58
C ALA A 94 -16.38 6.04 -0.10
N PRO A 95 -16.52 6.59 1.12
CA PRO A 95 -15.63 7.62 1.65
C PRO A 95 -14.14 7.25 1.53
N ALA A 96 -13.27 8.25 1.33
CA ALA A 96 -11.83 8.01 1.22
C ALA A 96 -11.25 7.33 2.47
N SER A 97 -11.81 7.61 3.65
CA SER A 97 -11.44 6.96 4.91
C SER A 97 -11.66 5.45 4.87
N GLU A 98 -12.81 4.99 4.37
CA GLU A 98 -13.12 3.57 4.20
C GLU A 98 -12.23 2.93 3.12
N LEU A 99 -12.01 3.64 2.01
CA LEU A 99 -11.11 3.20 0.94
C LEU A 99 -9.70 2.95 1.45
N LEU A 100 -9.14 3.89 2.23
CA LEU A 100 -7.79 3.79 2.76
C LEU A 100 -7.65 2.65 3.77
N LEU A 101 -8.64 2.44 4.64
CA LEU A 101 -8.64 1.29 5.55
C LEU A 101 -8.75 -0.03 4.78
N GLY A 102 -9.63 -0.11 3.77
CA GLY A 102 -9.77 -1.28 2.93
C GLY A 102 -8.51 -1.59 2.12
N LEU A 103 -7.80 -0.54 1.67
CA LEU A 103 -6.52 -0.68 0.98
C LEU A 103 -5.45 -1.31 1.89
N VAL A 104 -5.39 -0.91 3.17
CA VAL A 104 -4.49 -1.54 4.14
C VAL A 104 -4.78 -3.04 4.21
N CYS A 105 -6.06 -3.41 4.36
CA CYS A 105 -6.43 -4.80 4.52
C CYS A 105 -6.22 -5.66 3.28
N VAL A 106 -6.55 -5.17 2.08
CA VAL A 106 -6.29 -5.95 0.85
C VAL A 106 -4.79 -6.14 0.63
N ALA A 107 -3.97 -5.14 0.97
CA ALA A 107 -2.51 -5.25 0.86
C ALA A 107 -1.92 -6.25 1.86
N THR A 108 -2.36 -6.22 3.13
CA THR A 108 -1.82 -7.10 4.17
C THR A 108 -2.35 -8.53 4.07
N GLU A 109 -3.67 -8.71 3.94
CA GLU A 109 -4.28 -10.04 3.88
C GLU A 109 -4.01 -10.75 2.56
N GLY A 110 -3.83 -9.98 1.47
CA GLY A 110 -3.41 -10.53 0.18
C GLY A 110 -1.93 -10.91 0.12
N GLY A 111 -1.14 -10.61 1.16
CA GLY A 111 0.31 -10.84 1.17
C GLY A 111 1.04 -10.05 0.07
N LEU A 112 0.44 -8.98 -0.44
CA LEU A 112 0.95 -8.22 -1.60
C LEU A 112 2.21 -7.43 -1.24
N VAL A 113 2.38 -7.11 0.04
CA VAL A 113 3.52 -6.36 0.57
C VAL A 113 4.06 -7.05 1.80
N HIS A 114 5.35 -6.87 2.08
CA HIS A 114 5.97 -7.40 3.29
C HIS A 114 5.65 -6.53 4.51
N THR A 115 5.78 -5.22 4.35
CA THR A 115 5.49 -4.25 5.39
C THR A 115 4.49 -3.25 4.87
N LEU A 116 3.50 -2.92 5.70
CA LEU A 116 2.64 -1.76 5.50
C LEU A 116 2.64 -0.93 6.78
N LEU A 117 3.19 0.28 6.73
CA LEU A 117 3.13 1.24 7.84
C LEU A 117 2.05 2.28 7.56
N THR A 118 1.15 2.45 8.52
CA THR A 118 0.06 3.41 8.46
C THR A 118 0.42 4.67 9.24
N PRO A 119 -0.40 5.74 9.16
CA PRO A 119 -0.29 6.89 10.05
C PRO A 119 -0.37 6.60 11.55
N ASP A 120 -0.73 5.39 11.97
CA ASP A 120 -0.69 4.97 13.37
C ASP A 120 0.69 4.46 13.83
N HIS A 121 1.64 4.25 12.91
CA HIS A 121 2.95 3.70 13.25
C HIS A 121 3.82 4.70 14.03
N ASP A 122 4.10 5.86 13.42
CA ASP A 122 4.89 6.93 14.04
C ASP A 122 4.66 8.29 13.34
N ARG A 123 5.41 9.31 13.79
CA ARG A 123 5.34 10.66 13.21
C ARG A 123 5.84 10.74 11.76
N ALA A 124 6.82 9.92 11.39
CA ALA A 124 7.39 9.95 10.04
C ALA A 124 6.38 9.44 8.99
N HIS A 125 5.47 8.54 9.39
CA HIS A 125 4.43 7.96 8.54
C HIS A 125 3.07 8.65 8.66
N ALA A 126 3.00 9.80 9.35
CA ALA A 126 1.74 10.45 9.64
C ALA A 126 0.94 10.88 8.40
N ASN A 127 1.57 11.04 7.24
CA ASN A 127 0.95 11.60 6.03
C ASN A 127 1.00 10.66 4.82
N HIS A 128 1.36 9.40 4.99
CA HIS A 128 1.39 8.42 3.89
C HIS A 128 1.21 6.98 4.40
N LEU A 129 0.85 6.09 3.48
CA LEU A 129 0.98 4.65 3.68
C LEU A 129 2.34 4.23 3.11
N HIS A 130 3.21 3.68 3.95
CA HIS A 130 4.46 3.07 3.50
C HIS A 130 4.21 1.63 3.14
N LEU A 131 4.58 1.22 1.93
CA LEU A 131 4.52 -0.16 1.49
C LEU A 131 5.93 -0.58 1.09
N ASP A 132 6.39 -1.74 1.57
CA ASP A 132 7.64 -2.32 1.09
C ASP A 132 7.57 -3.82 0.85
N LEU A 133 8.43 -4.27 -0.05
CA LEU A 133 8.76 -5.68 -0.24
C LEU A 133 10.04 -5.99 0.51
N LYS A 134 10.17 -7.20 1.04
CA LYS A 134 11.42 -7.65 1.65
C LYS A 134 12.47 -7.94 0.59
N ALA A 135 13.68 -7.43 0.79
CA ALA A 135 14.82 -7.88 -0.02
C ALA A 135 15.17 -9.34 0.33
N GLY A 136 15.00 -10.26 -0.62
CA GLY A 136 15.50 -11.64 -0.50
C GLY A 136 14.61 -12.61 0.30
N GLN A 137 13.31 -12.37 0.40
CA GLN A 137 12.33 -13.40 0.81
C GLN A 137 11.23 -13.52 -0.23
N SER A 138 10.75 -14.76 -0.42
CA SER A 138 9.61 -15.13 -1.24
C SER A 138 8.38 -14.30 -0.87
N SER A 139 8.14 -13.21 -1.59
CA SER A 139 6.84 -12.56 -1.65
C SER A 139 5.99 -13.27 -2.72
N PRO A 140 4.65 -13.22 -2.66
CA PRO A 140 3.82 -13.53 -3.84
C PRO A 140 4.21 -12.72 -5.09
N ALA A 141 4.95 -11.61 -4.90
CA ALA A 141 5.55 -10.79 -5.94
C ALA A 141 7.06 -11.04 -6.18
N ASP A 142 7.67 -12.04 -5.53
CA ASP A 142 8.97 -12.53 -6.02
C ASP A 142 8.74 -13.15 -7.40
N PRO A 143 9.62 -12.92 -8.39
CA PRO A 143 9.39 -13.26 -9.80
C PRO A 143 9.58 -14.75 -10.04
N PHE A 144 8.78 -15.58 -9.38
CA PHE A 144 8.64 -16.99 -9.69
C PHE A 144 7.25 -17.18 -10.27
N VAL A 145 7.18 -17.35 -11.58
CA VAL A 145 5.97 -17.86 -12.23
C VAL A 145 5.91 -19.36 -11.94
N SER A 146 5.05 -19.75 -11.00
CA SER A 146 4.78 -21.16 -10.72
C SER A 146 3.51 -21.56 -11.44
N PHE A 147 3.64 -22.42 -12.45
CA PHE A 147 2.49 -23.06 -13.09
C PHE A 147 2.14 -24.31 -12.28
N HIS A 148 1.11 -24.24 -11.45
CA HIS A 148 0.45 -25.45 -10.97
C HIS A 148 -0.52 -25.89 -12.06
N GLY A 149 -0.20 -27.00 -12.74
CA GLY A 149 -1.06 -27.58 -13.75
C GLY A 149 -2.36 -28.09 -13.13
N THR A 150 -3.47 -27.84 -13.83
CA THR A 150 -4.70 -28.63 -13.75
C THR A 150 -4.89 -29.33 -15.07
#